data_AF-A0A920NCQ9-F1
#
_entry.id   AF-A0A920NCQ9-F1
#
_cell.length_a   1.000
_cell.length_b   1.000
_cell.length_c   1.000
_cell.angle_alpha   90.00
_cell.angle_beta   90.00
_cell.angle_gamma   90.00
#
_symmetry.space_group_name_H-M   'P 1'
#
loop_
_entity.id
_entity.type
_entity.pdbx_description
1 polymer ?
#
loop_
_entity_poly.entity_id
_entity_poly.type
_entity_poly.pdbx_seq_one_letter_code
_entity_poly.pdbx_strand_id
1 'polypeptide(L)'
;MSAVYGRKVSTEFLSINPFDSDFSDEGLSVTGIISTPAETRANRSHINVFVNGRWVEDKTIAFAFIQSYHGFIQRGKFPMGLLDIRIPESDVDVNVHPAKTEVRFKNENQVFALVQKNVRQTLVQYAQSQTFQHPLRPRLISLQTLLFFGQIHPDHYRDTVLHLSCHLFRHISKGLN
;
A
#
# COMPACT_ATOMS: atom_id res chain seq x y z
N MET A 1 21.57 -1.16 8.99
CA MET A 1 20.46 -1.97 9.53
C MET A 1 20.24 -3.28 8.76
N SER A 2 21.31 -4.06 8.49
CA SER A 2 21.27 -5.29 7.67
C SER A 2 21.36 -6.58 8.50
N ALA A 3 21.68 -6.48 9.80
CA ALA A 3 22.04 -7.64 10.62
C ALA A 3 20.85 -8.39 11.25
N VAL A 4 19.61 -7.89 11.15
CA VAL A 4 18.45 -8.46 11.86
C VAL A 4 17.52 -9.28 10.94
N TYR A 5 17.60 -9.10 9.62
CA TYR A 5 16.70 -9.79 8.68
C TYR A 5 17.53 -10.60 7.67
N GLY A 6 17.45 -11.93 7.78
CA GLY A 6 18.24 -12.89 7.00
C GLY A 6 18.13 -12.71 5.48
N ARG A 7 19.17 -13.20 4.81
CA ARG A 7 19.64 -13.01 3.42
C ARG A 7 18.69 -13.27 2.23
N LYS A 8 17.36 -13.27 2.41
CA LYS A 8 16.38 -13.55 1.32
C LYS A 8 15.20 -12.59 1.20
N VAL A 9 15.21 -11.50 1.96
CA VAL A 9 14.18 -10.47 1.82
C VAL A 9 14.88 -9.17 1.49
N SER A 10 14.92 -8.81 0.22
CA SER A 10 15.02 -7.39 -0.15
C SER A 10 13.73 -6.78 0.35
N THR A 11 13.67 -6.42 1.64
CA THR A 11 12.44 -5.90 2.24
C THR A 11 12.19 -4.56 1.59
N GLU A 12 11.31 -4.56 0.59
CA GLU A 12 10.83 -3.33 -0.01
C GLU A 12 10.00 -2.63 1.06
N PHE A 13 10.57 -1.54 1.56
CA PHE A 13 9.89 -0.64 2.46
C PHE A 13 9.49 0.61 1.69
N LEU A 14 8.35 1.18 2.10
CA LEU A 14 7.81 2.42 1.60
C LEU A 14 7.98 3.48 2.67
N SER A 15 8.47 4.65 2.27
CA SER A 15 8.51 5.80 3.16
C SER A 15 7.14 6.48 3.18
N ILE A 16 6.61 6.73 4.37
CA ILE A 16 5.48 7.64 4.54
C ILE A 16 6.04 9.05 4.50
N ASN A 17 5.65 9.79 3.48
CA ASN A 17 5.86 11.22 3.43
C ASN A 17 4.66 11.92 4.07
N PRO A 18 4.87 13.03 4.78
CA PRO A 18 3.77 13.83 5.28
C PRO A 18 2.99 14.36 4.08
N PHE A 19 1.75 13.92 3.93
CA PHE A 19 0.85 14.49 2.94
C PHE A 19 0.28 15.79 3.48
N ASP A 20 0.06 16.78 2.60
CA ASP A 20 -0.83 17.90 2.90
C ASP A 20 -2.18 17.30 3.28
N SER A 21 -2.40 17.26 4.59
CA SER A 21 -3.59 16.71 5.20
C SER A 21 -4.26 17.86 5.90
N ASP A 22 -5.58 17.79 6.06
CA ASP A 22 -6.36 18.82 6.76
C ASP A 22 -5.87 19.06 8.20
N PHE A 23 -4.96 18.23 8.70
CA PHE A 23 -4.32 18.26 10.01
C PHE A 23 -2.95 18.94 10.04
N SER A 24 -2.37 19.33 8.88
CA SER A 24 -1.06 20.02 8.84
C SER A 24 -1.12 21.37 9.54
N ASP A 25 -2.25 22.07 9.41
CA ASP A 25 -2.51 23.37 10.04
C ASP A 25 -2.60 23.25 11.57
N GLU A 26 -2.87 22.05 12.08
CA GLU A 26 -2.96 21.72 13.50
C GLU A 26 -1.60 21.27 14.07
N GLY A 27 -0.55 21.22 13.24
CA GLY A 27 0.79 20.80 13.66
C GLY A 27 0.96 19.27 13.81
N LEU A 28 0.00 18.48 13.32
CA LEU A 28 0.09 17.03 13.32
C LEU A 28 0.76 16.52 12.03
N SER A 29 1.68 15.58 12.17
CA SER A 29 2.26 14.88 11.02
C SER A 29 2.61 13.44 11.34
N VAL A 30 2.56 12.60 10.31
CA VAL A 30 2.98 11.20 10.37
C VAL A 30 4.05 10.98 9.32
N THR A 31 5.18 10.46 9.77
CA THR A 31 6.26 9.99 8.91
C THR A 31 6.62 8.57 9.31
N GLY A 32 7.41 7.88 8.50
CA GLY A 32 7.80 6.53 8.86
C GLY A 32 8.20 5.68 7.68
N ILE A 33 8.42 4.40 7.99
CA ILE A 33 8.82 3.38 7.04
C ILE A 33 7.90 2.19 7.25
N ILE A 34 7.24 1.72 6.18
CA ILE A 34 6.23 0.68 6.24
C ILE A 34 6.52 -0.42 5.21
N SER A 35 6.14 -1.66 5.47
CA SER A 35 6.39 -2.75 4.53
C SER A 35 5.44 -2.68 3.34
N THR A 36 5.89 -3.16 2.18
CA THR A 36 4.98 -3.41 1.06
C THR A 36 3.93 -4.47 1.41
N PRO A 37 2.77 -4.50 0.73
CA PRO A 37 1.76 -5.55 0.95
C PRO A 37 2.26 -6.99 0.75
N ALA A 38 3.34 -7.18 -0.02
CA ALA A 38 4.00 -8.48 -0.20
C ALA A 38 4.76 -8.92 1.06
N GLU A 39 5.29 -7.95 1.82
CA GLU A 39 6.08 -8.18 3.02
C GLU A 39 5.23 -8.11 4.29
N THR A 40 4.85 -9.30 4.77
CA THR A 40 4.04 -9.46 5.98
C THR A 40 4.66 -10.42 6.99
N ARG A 41 4.18 -10.37 8.23
CA ARG A 41 4.58 -11.25 9.34
C ARG A 41 3.37 -11.94 9.97
N ALA A 42 3.65 -12.97 10.75
CA ALA A 42 2.63 -13.74 11.48
C ALA A 42 2.18 -13.04 12.78
N ASN A 43 2.92 -12.04 13.25
CA ASN A 43 2.64 -11.32 14.47
C ASN A 43 2.77 -9.79 14.28
N ARG A 44 2.20 -9.05 15.24
CA ARG A 44 2.22 -7.58 15.29
C ARG A 44 3.49 -7.00 15.92
N SER A 45 4.47 -7.82 16.28
CA SER A 45 5.67 -7.41 17.02
C SER A 45 6.59 -6.45 16.26
N HIS A 46 6.35 -6.26 14.96
CA HIS A 46 7.13 -5.41 14.08
C HIS A 46 6.43 -4.08 13.76
N ILE A 47 5.40 -3.72 14.52
CA ILE A 47 4.72 -2.43 14.45
C ILE A 47 5.27 -1.58 15.60
N ASN A 48 6.11 -0.62 15.26
CA ASN A 48 6.74 0.29 16.22
C ASN A 48 6.17 1.68 16.03
N VAL A 49 5.65 2.26 17.09
CA VAL A 49 5.07 3.61 17.08
C VAL A 49 5.92 4.50 17.95
N PHE A 50 6.24 5.68 17.40
CA PHE A 50 6.92 6.75 18.08
C PHE A 50 6.03 7.98 18.09
N VAL A 51 5.97 8.65 19.23
CA VAL A 51 5.25 9.91 19.43
C VAL A 51 6.24 10.92 19.98
N ASN A 52 6.49 12.00 19.24
CA ASN A 52 7.48 13.03 19.59
C ASN A 52 8.85 12.42 19.99
N GLY A 53 9.30 11.40 19.26
CA GLY A 53 10.58 10.71 19.49
C GLY A 53 10.60 9.68 20.62
N ARG A 54 9.49 9.45 21.33
CA ARG A 54 9.38 8.39 22.34
C ARG A 54 8.71 7.17 21.74
N TRP A 55 9.28 5.99 21.96
CA TRP A 55 8.56 4.73 21.65
C TRP A 55 7.31 4.67 22.53
N VAL A 56 6.19 4.20 21.96
CA VAL A 56 4.89 4.10 22.65
C VAL A 56 4.22 2.79 22.28
N GLU A 57 3.63 2.12 23.27
CA GLU A 57 2.77 0.96 23.04
C GLU A 57 1.30 1.40 22.99
N ASP A 58 0.86 1.93 21.85
CA ASP A 58 -0.52 2.36 21.63
C ASP A 58 -1.29 1.37 20.74
N LYS A 59 -2.33 0.75 21.29
CA LYS A 59 -3.17 -0.24 20.59
C LYS A 59 -4.06 0.40 19.52
N THR A 60 -4.50 1.63 19.73
CA THR A 60 -5.39 2.37 18.82
C THR A 60 -4.64 2.74 17.55
N ILE A 61 -3.41 3.26 17.67
CA ILE A 61 -2.54 3.58 16.54
C ILE A 61 -2.11 2.32 15.81
N ALA A 62 -1.70 1.27 16.54
CA ALA A 62 -1.36 -0.01 15.93
C ALA A 62 -2.54 -0.59 15.15
N PHE A 63 -3.77 -0.46 15.68
CA PHE A 63 -4.97 -0.86 14.97
C PHE A 63 -5.24 0.02 13.74
N ALA A 64 -5.09 1.35 13.82
CA ALA A 64 -5.21 2.26 12.67
C ALA A 64 -4.26 1.87 11.54
N PHE A 65 -3.02 1.56 11.89
CA PHE A 65 -2.01 1.07 10.97
C PHE A 65 -2.44 -0.23 10.30
N ILE A 66 -2.86 -1.25 11.06
CA ILE A 66 -3.34 -2.52 10.49
C ILE A 66 -4.57 -2.31 9.59
N GLN A 67 -5.51 -1.44 9.99
CA GLN A 67 -6.71 -1.16 9.21
C GLN A 67 -6.42 -0.48 7.87
N SER A 68 -5.40 0.38 7.78
CA SER A 68 -5.02 1.00 6.50
C SER A 68 -4.56 -0.03 5.45
N TYR A 69 -4.02 -1.17 5.89
CA TYR A 69 -3.64 -2.32 5.04
C TYR A 69 -4.82 -3.22 4.67
N HIS A 70 -6.03 -2.98 5.18
CA HIS A 70 -7.18 -3.79 4.84
C HIS A 70 -7.44 -3.78 3.32
N GLY A 71 -7.56 -4.96 2.72
CA GLY A 71 -7.68 -5.15 1.27
C GLY A 71 -6.36 -5.20 0.50
N PHE A 72 -5.22 -4.86 1.12
CA PHE A 72 -3.89 -5.03 0.53
C PHE A 72 -3.20 -6.32 0.98
N ILE A 73 -3.51 -6.81 2.19
CA ILE A 73 -2.90 -8.00 2.77
C ILE A 73 -3.92 -9.09 3.10
N GLN A 74 -3.46 -10.34 3.18
CA GLN A 74 -4.29 -11.48 3.56
C GLN A 74 -4.70 -11.42 5.03
N ARG A 75 -5.85 -12.02 5.37
CA ARG A 75 -6.30 -12.16 6.76
C ARG A 75 -5.30 -12.96 7.59
N GLY A 76 -5.09 -12.55 8.84
CA GLY A 76 -4.15 -13.20 9.76
C GLY A 76 -2.67 -12.88 9.49
N LYS A 77 -2.39 -11.95 8.58
CA LYS A 77 -1.05 -11.39 8.35
C LYS A 77 -1.00 -9.95 8.85
N PHE A 78 0.19 -9.54 9.28
CA PHE A 78 0.42 -8.20 9.82
C PHE A 78 1.53 -7.50 9.04
N PRO A 79 1.35 -6.21 8.72
CA PRO A 79 2.40 -5.40 8.12
C PRO A 79 3.49 -5.10 9.15
N MET A 80 4.66 -4.69 8.67
CA MET A 80 5.73 -4.15 9.49
C MET A 80 5.80 -2.65 9.30
N GLY A 81 6.13 -1.91 10.35
CA GLY A 81 6.27 -0.47 10.22
C GLY A 81 6.94 0.18 11.41
N LEU A 82 7.60 1.28 11.14
CA LEU A 82 8.03 2.27 12.11
C LEU A 82 7.28 3.57 11.77
N LEU A 83 6.39 3.98 12.65
CA LEU A 83 5.61 5.22 12.52
C LEU A 83 6.19 6.24 13.50
N ASP A 84 6.56 7.42 13.00
CA ASP A 84 6.91 8.58 13.81
C ASP A 84 5.81 9.64 13.66
N ILE A 85 5.11 9.89 14.76
CA ILE A 85 3.99 10.79 14.85
C ILE A 85 4.43 12.02 15.62
N ARG A 86 4.28 13.20 15.01
CA ARG A 86 4.54 14.48 15.64
C ARG A 86 3.22 15.18 15.91
N ILE A 87 3.03 15.59 17.15
CA ILE A 87 1.82 16.25 17.64
C ILE A 87 2.23 17.34 18.63
N PRO A 88 1.53 18.48 18.68
CA PRO A 88 1.74 19.48 19.72
C PRO A 88 1.68 18.87 21.14
N GLU A 89 2.60 19.28 22.02
CA GLU A 89 2.64 18.80 23.41
C GLU A 89 1.34 19.14 24.17
N SER A 90 0.63 20.19 23.74
CA SER A 90 -0.69 20.54 24.27
C SER A 90 -1.73 19.46 24.04
N ASP A 91 -1.59 18.61 23.02
CA ASP A 91 -2.59 17.61 22.64
C ASP A 91 -2.20 16.17 23.00
N VAL A 92 -1.07 16.02 23.68
CA VAL A 92 -0.55 14.74 24.15
C VAL A 92 -0.32 14.80 25.65
N ASP A 93 -1.09 14.04 26.41
CA ASP A 93 -0.81 13.77 27.82
C ASP A 93 0.06 12.51 27.91
N VAL A 94 1.37 12.73 27.94
CA VAL A 94 2.34 11.67 28.15
C VAL A 94 2.43 11.40 29.65
N ASN A 95 1.43 10.73 30.22
CA ASN A 95 1.46 10.32 31.62
C ASN A 95 2.36 9.07 31.77
N VAL A 96 3.67 9.28 31.67
CA VAL A 96 4.72 8.25 31.64
C VAL A 96 5.03 7.81 33.05
N HIS A 97 4.37 6.74 33.51
CA HIS A 97 5.05 5.92 34.50
C HIS A 97 6.31 5.33 33.86
N PRO A 98 7.48 5.32 34.53
CA PRO A 98 8.72 4.80 33.98
C PRO A 98 8.64 3.34 33.46
N ALA A 99 7.62 2.60 33.92
CA ALA A 99 7.36 1.21 33.56
C ALA A 99 6.18 0.99 32.60
N LYS A 100 5.43 2.04 32.23
CA LYS A 100 4.27 1.95 31.31
C LYS A 100 4.35 3.01 30.24
N THR A 101 4.64 2.56 29.03
CA THR A 101 4.83 3.37 27.83
C THR A 101 3.50 3.64 27.12
N GLU A 102 2.49 4.09 27.86
CA GLU A 102 1.17 4.44 27.33
C GLU A 102 1.07 5.96 27.16
N VAL A 103 0.45 6.41 26.08
CA VAL A 103 0.21 7.84 25.78
C VAL A 103 -1.28 8.08 25.67
N ARG A 104 -1.76 9.21 26.20
CA ARG A 104 -3.15 9.65 26.02
C ARG A 104 -3.20 10.85 25.10
N PHE A 105 -3.88 10.71 23.97
CA PHE A 105 -4.14 11.82 23.07
C PHE A 105 -5.41 12.54 23.49
N LYS A 106 -5.43 13.87 23.42
CA LYS A 106 -6.69 14.63 23.62
C LYS A 106 -7.72 14.27 22.55
N ASN A 107 -7.27 14.03 21.33
CA ASN A 107 -8.11 13.68 20.19
C ASN A 107 -7.61 12.40 19.50
N GLU A 108 -7.86 11.25 20.12
CA GLU A 108 -7.47 9.93 19.59
C GLU A 108 -8.02 9.67 18.17
N ASN A 109 -9.25 10.11 17.90
CA ASN A 109 -9.89 9.94 16.60
C ASN A 109 -9.13 10.66 15.47
N GLN A 110 -8.61 11.85 15.77
CA GLN A 110 -7.85 12.63 14.81
C GLN A 110 -6.51 11.96 14.49
N VAL A 111 -5.78 11.48 15.51
CA VAL A 111 -4.52 10.75 15.32
C VAL A 111 -4.76 9.45 14.55
N PHE A 112 -5.84 8.75 14.87
CA PHE A 112 -6.27 7.56 14.13
C PHE A 112 -6.49 7.86 12.65
N ALA A 113 -7.29 8.88 12.34
CA ALA A 113 -7.61 9.28 10.97
C ALA A 113 -6.36 9.73 10.20
N LEU A 114 -5.47 10.47 10.85
CA LEU A 114 -4.20 10.93 10.29
C LEU A 114 -3.31 9.74 9.88
N VAL A 115 -3.09 8.79 10.79
CA VAL A 115 -2.28 7.59 10.53
C VAL A 115 -2.91 6.79 9.39
N GLN A 116 -4.22 6.54 9.46
CA GLN A 116 -4.92 5.78 8.45
C GLN A 116 -4.82 6.43 7.06
N LYS A 117 -5.02 7.75 6.96
CA LYS A 117 -4.97 8.53 5.72
C LYS A 117 -3.58 8.48 5.08
N ASN A 118 -2.53 8.81 5.83
CA ASN A 118 -1.15 8.87 5.31
C ASN A 118 -0.66 7.49 4.86
N VAL A 119 -0.92 6.44 5.64
CA VAL A 119 -0.53 5.07 5.28
C VAL A 119 -1.30 4.60 4.05
N ARG A 120 -2.62 4.85 4.00
CA ARG A 120 -3.45 4.46 2.87
C ARG A 120 -3.02 5.15 1.58
N GLN A 121 -2.71 6.45 1.62
CA GLN A 121 -2.22 7.21 0.47
C GLN A 121 -0.89 6.64 -0.04
N THR A 122 0.04 6.33 0.87
CA THR A 122 1.32 5.69 0.53
C THR A 122 1.10 4.35 -0.19
N LEU A 123 0.19 3.50 0.31
CA LEU A 123 -0.12 2.21 -0.31
C LEU A 123 -0.79 2.35 -1.68
N VAL A 124 -1.68 3.33 -1.86
CA VAL A 124 -2.32 3.60 -3.15
C VAL A 124 -1.30 4.09 -4.18
N GLN A 125 -0.39 4.99 -3.80
CA GLN A 125 0.69 5.45 -4.68
C GLN A 125 1.64 4.31 -5.06
N TYR A 126 1.95 3.42 -4.12
CA TYR A 126 2.71 2.21 -4.40
C TYR A 126 1.98 1.30 -5.41
N ALA A 127 0.68 1.03 -5.21
CA ALA A 127 -0.09 0.20 -6.12
C ALA A 127 -0.16 0.80 -7.55
N GLN A 128 -0.29 2.12 -7.65
CA GLN A 128 -0.25 2.83 -8.94
C GLN A 128 1.12 2.69 -9.60
N SER A 129 2.21 2.94 -8.89
CA SER A 129 3.57 2.82 -9.43
C SER A 129 3.93 1.40 -9.86
N GLN A 130 3.46 0.36 -9.15
CA GLN A 130 3.60 -1.04 -9.56
C GLN A 130 2.85 -1.34 -10.88
N THR A 131 1.69 -0.72 -11.09
CA THR A 131 0.90 -0.88 -12.31
C THR A 131 1.65 -0.31 -13.53
N PHE A 132 2.35 0.82 -13.38
CA PHE A 132 3.15 1.42 -14.46
C PHE A 132 4.47 0.67 -14.73
N GLN A 133 5.04 0.01 -13.72
CA GLN A 133 6.27 -0.80 -13.88
C GLN A 133 6.02 -2.14 -14.57
N HIS A 134 4.76 -2.60 -14.68
CA HIS A 134 4.40 -3.83 -15.37
C HIS A 134 3.47 -3.56 -16.57
N PRO A 135 3.97 -3.01 -17.70
CA PRO A 135 3.19 -2.91 -18.91
C PRO A 135 3.05 -4.33 -19.45
N LEU A 136 1.89 -4.94 -19.22
CA LEU A 136 1.44 -6.18 -19.87
C LEU A 136 2.54 -7.25 -20.00
N ARG A 137 2.60 -8.22 -19.09
CA ARG A 137 2.94 -9.56 -19.56
C ARG A 137 1.71 -10.04 -20.33
N PRO A 138 1.67 -10.02 -21.68
CA PRO A 138 0.76 -10.93 -22.34
C PRO A 138 1.16 -12.30 -21.79
N ARG A 139 0.21 -13.00 -21.16
CA ARG A 139 0.33 -14.44 -21.03
C ARG A 139 0.63 -14.89 -22.45
N LEU A 140 1.87 -15.30 -22.73
CA LEU A 140 2.16 -16.09 -23.92
C LEU A 140 1.22 -17.28 -23.78
N ILE A 141 0.08 -17.21 -24.46
CA ILE A 141 -0.67 -18.39 -24.82
C ILE A 141 0.39 -19.22 -25.53
N SER A 142 0.78 -20.32 -24.90
CA SER A 142 1.71 -21.27 -25.49
C SER A 142 1.31 -21.48 -26.95
N LEU A 143 2.25 -21.32 -27.88
CA LEU A 143 2.03 -21.64 -29.29
C LEU A 143 1.58 -23.10 -29.50
N GLN A 144 1.58 -23.93 -28.46
CA GLN A 144 1.00 -25.28 -28.49
C GLN A 144 -0.55 -25.28 -28.41
N THR A 145 -1.21 -24.22 -27.93
CA THR A 145 -2.69 -24.15 -27.93
C THR A 145 -3.25 -23.74 -29.30
N LEU A 146 -2.44 -23.14 -30.17
CA LEU A 146 -2.83 -22.79 -31.55
C LEU A 146 -2.66 -23.94 -32.54
N LEU A 147 -2.33 -25.15 -32.08
CA LEU A 147 -2.29 -26.37 -32.88
C LEU A 147 -3.44 -27.35 -32.58
N PHE A 148 -4.43 -26.96 -31.76
CA PHE A 148 -5.63 -27.78 -31.51
C PHE A 148 -6.88 -27.36 -32.30
N PHE A 149 -6.81 -26.25 -33.05
CA PHE A 149 -7.86 -25.85 -34.01
C PHE A 149 -7.42 -26.04 -35.48
N GLY A 150 -6.36 -26.82 -35.72
CA GLY A 150 -5.84 -27.13 -37.05
C GLY A 150 -6.38 -28.42 -37.69
N GLN A 151 -7.46 -29.01 -37.16
CA GLN A 151 -8.09 -30.21 -37.75
C GLN A 151 -9.56 -30.00 -38.12
N ILE A 152 -9.88 -28.87 -38.76
CA ILE A 152 -11.13 -28.77 -39.52
C ILE A 152 -10.79 -28.56 -41.00
N HIS A 153 -11.33 -29.46 -41.79
CA HIS A 153 -11.18 -29.72 -43.22
C HIS A 153 -11.28 -28.47 -44.12
N PRO A 154 -10.51 -28.38 -45.22
CA PRO A 154 -10.43 -27.18 -46.06
C PRO A 154 -11.54 -27.13 -47.12
N ASP A 155 -12.81 -26.99 -46.72
CA ASP A 155 -13.92 -26.85 -47.70
C ASP A 155 -15.00 -25.81 -47.38
N HIS A 156 -14.77 -24.90 -46.44
CA HIS A 156 -15.69 -23.76 -46.21
C HIS A 156 -14.92 -22.45 -45.98
N TYR A 157 -14.13 -22.04 -46.98
CA TYR A 157 -13.50 -20.72 -47.06
C TYR A 157 -14.34 -19.77 -47.93
N ARG A 158 -15.55 -19.44 -47.46
CA ARG A 158 -16.26 -18.22 -47.86
C ARG A 158 -16.96 -17.66 -46.62
N ASP A 159 -16.79 -16.35 -46.42
CA ASP A 159 -17.61 -15.48 -45.56
C ASP A 159 -17.12 -15.05 -44.16
N THR A 160 -15.81 -14.96 -43.87
CA THR A 160 -15.38 -14.17 -42.68
C THR A 160 -13.99 -13.54 -42.78
N VAL A 161 -13.71 -12.77 -43.82
CA VAL A 161 -12.59 -11.80 -43.82
C VAL A 161 -13.12 -10.44 -44.26
N LEU A 162 -13.95 -9.82 -43.41
CA LEU A 162 -14.36 -8.41 -43.54
C LEU A 162 -15.13 -7.94 -42.29
N HIS A 163 -14.56 -8.00 -41.08
CA HIS A 163 -15.17 -7.25 -39.95
C HIS A 163 -14.30 -6.89 -38.74
N LEU A 164 -12.97 -6.96 -38.79
CA LEU A 164 -12.14 -6.49 -37.66
C LEU A 164 -10.91 -5.70 -38.12
N SER A 165 -11.16 -4.54 -38.74
CA SER A 165 -10.12 -3.51 -38.93
C SER A 165 -10.60 -2.09 -38.59
N CYS A 166 -11.65 -1.91 -37.76
CA CYS A 166 -12.25 -0.59 -37.53
C CYS A 166 -12.49 -0.16 -36.08
N HIS A 167 -11.92 -0.84 -35.07
CA HIS A 167 -12.17 -0.45 -33.67
C HIS A 167 -10.95 -0.10 -32.81
N LEU A 168 -9.77 0.07 -33.43
CA LEU A 168 -8.55 0.45 -32.70
C LEU A 168 -8.00 1.86 -33.02
N PHE A 169 -8.71 2.71 -33.77
CA PHE A 169 -8.15 4.01 -34.21
C PHE A 169 -9.02 5.26 -33.97
N ARG A 170 -10.11 5.20 -33.17
CA ARG A 170 -11.01 6.37 -33.00
C ARG A 170 -11.16 6.97 -31.60
N HIS A 171 -10.46 6.48 -30.58
CA HIS A 171 -10.57 7.07 -29.23
C HIS A 171 -9.31 7.76 -28.68
N ILE A 172 -8.22 7.87 -29.45
CA ILE A 172 -6.99 8.58 -29.02
C ILE A 172 -6.95 10.06 -29.51
N SER A 173 -7.97 10.55 -30.24
CA SER A 173 -7.93 11.89 -30.85
C SER A 173 -8.96 12.92 -30.34
N LYS A 174 -9.70 12.68 -29.26
CA LYS A 174 -10.61 13.69 -28.69
C LYS A 174 -10.63 13.64 -27.17
N GLY A 175 -10.00 14.62 -26.55
CA GLY A 175 -9.92 14.75 -25.09
C GLY A 175 -8.73 15.57 -24.57
N LEU A 176 -7.99 16.26 -25.44
CA LEU A 176 -7.29 17.51 -25.10
C LEU A 176 -8.26 18.65 -25.42
N ASN A 177 -8.94 19.13 -24.38
CA ASN A 177 -9.33 20.53 -24.17
C ASN A 177 -9.76 20.69 -22.71
#